data_AF-A0A6P5ME21-F1
#
_entry.id   AF-A0A6P5ME21-F1
#
_cell.length_a   1.000
_cell.length_b   1.000
_cell.length_c   1.000
_cell.angle_alpha   90.00
_cell.angle_beta   90.00
_cell.angle_gamma   90.00
#
_symmetry.space_group_name_H-M   'P 1'
#
loop_
_entity.id
_entity.type
_entity.pdbx_description
1 polymer ?
#
loop_
_entity_poly.entity_id
_entity_poly.type
_entity_poly.pdbx_seq_one_letter_code
_entity_poly.pdbx_strand_id
1 'polypeptide(L)'
;MVNPIKIIKKGKIKDWNSLEGVNFAVGGVTALDISFLVEKGLYDVLVPTNYSLGVQFDWFMDLLPSICNSSSGCKQVFGSSLFLVGEIGGNDFNYLFYLGRPIEEATTYVPLVINKISWAINKLIDLGAQTLVVPGNFALGCSFVYLRSHPSTDVEDYDEAGCLKSYNNFADYYNNQLLAELNRLRQLHPGVNIIYADYYHASLQLYRSPTQFGFTKSILDSCCPLANANYHNPPAKHCGEPGLISCNDPSQFITWDGVHLTEAAYNGQKLFVQGARISFSIWDVSGDKKNPWIKFPWLSMIQMQF
;
A
#
# COMPACT_ATOMS: atom_id res chain seq x y z
N MET A 1 -4.24 3.21 -16.34
CA MET A 1 -5.24 2.59 -15.44
C MET A 1 -6.61 3.24 -15.65
N VAL A 2 -7.72 2.55 -15.36
CA VAL A 2 -9.09 3.02 -15.66
C VAL A 2 -9.87 3.18 -14.36
N ASN A 3 -10.61 4.29 -14.21
CA ASN A 3 -11.54 4.52 -13.09
C ASN A 3 -12.44 3.27 -12.90
N PRO A 4 -12.36 2.57 -11.76
CA PRO A 4 -13.11 1.33 -11.50
C PRO A 4 -14.62 1.48 -11.69
N ILE A 5 -15.18 2.64 -11.37
CA ILE A 5 -16.61 2.93 -11.57
C ILE A 5 -16.95 3.02 -13.04
N LYS A 6 -16.09 3.61 -13.88
CA LYS A 6 -16.33 3.63 -15.32
C LYS A 6 -16.35 2.22 -15.90
N ILE A 7 -15.66 1.26 -15.27
CA ILE A 7 -15.72 -0.16 -15.64
C ILE A 7 -17.08 -0.74 -15.24
N ILE A 8 -17.50 -0.54 -13.98
CA ILE A 8 -18.80 -0.99 -13.45
C ILE A 8 -19.96 -0.40 -14.26
N LYS A 9 -20.04 0.93 -14.39
CA LYS A 9 -21.11 1.66 -15.09
C LYS A 9 -21.19 1.32 -16.59
N LYS A 10 -20.09 0.91 -17.23
CA LYS A 10 -20.09 0.46 -18.64
C LYS A 10 -20.48 -1.02 -18.79
N GLY A 11 -20.88 -1.70 -17.72
CA GLY A 11 -21.25 -3.11 -17.75
C GLY A 11 -20.09 -4.05 -18.10
N LYS A 12 -18.84 -3.59 -17.95
CA LYS A 12 -17.65 -4.41 -18.18
C LYS A 12 -17.43 -5.43 -17.06
N ILE A 13 -17.97 -5.16 -15.88
CA ILE A 13 -18.16 -6.15 -14.81
C ILE A 13 -19.65 -6.49 -14.83
N LYS A 14 -20.00 -7.62 -15.46
CA LYS A 14 -21.35 -8.15 -15.40
C LYS A 14 -21.57 -8.73 -14.01
N ASP A 15 -22.75 -8.47 -13.43
CA ASP A 15 -23.23 -9.06 -12.17
C ASP A 15 -22.51 -8.64 -10.87
N TRP A 16 -21.87 -7.46 -10.83
CA TRP A 16 -21.29 -6.92 -9.59
C TRP A 16 -22.34 -6.82 -8.47
N ASN A 17 -22.03 -7.41 -7.32
CA ASN A 17 -22.84 -7.34 -6.12
C ASN A 17 -22.19 -6.40 -5.10
N SER A 18 -22.98 -5.55 -4.43
CA SER A 18 -22.48 -4.68 -3.36
C SER A 18 -21.99 -5.43 -2.10
N LEU A 19 -22.33 -6.72 -1.99
CA LEU A 19 -21.76 -7.65 -1.02
C LEU A 19 -20.39 -8.20 -1.46
N GLU A 20 -19.99 -8.01 -2.71
CA GLU A 20 -18.63 -8.30 -3.16
C GLU A 20 -17.76 -7.06 -2.91
N GLY A 21 -16.55 -7.25 -2.41
CA GLY A 21 -15.65 -6.15 -2.11
C GLY A 21 -15.37 -5.25 -3.33
N VAL A 22 -14.99 -3.99 -3.07
CA VAL A 22 -14.61 -3.04 -4.13
C VAL A 22 -13.22 -2.52 -3.85
N ASN A 23 -12.38 -2.50 -4.90
CA ASN A 23 -11.04 -1.97 -4.81
C ASN A 23 -10.88 -0.70 -5.66
N PHE A 24 -10.66 0.44 -5.01
CA PHE A 24 -10.38 1.74 -5.60
C PHE A 24 -8.89 2.01 -5.82
N ALA A 25 -8.04 1.05 -5.44
CA ALA A 25 -6.61 1.02 -5.68
C ALA A 25 -6.15 1.44 -7.06
N VAL A 26 -5.09 2.26 -7.10
CA VAL A 26 -4.37 2.56 -8.33
C VAL A 26 -2.87 2.70 -8.07
N GLY A 27 -2.07 1.81 -8.65
CA GLY A 27 -0.60 1.80 -8.55
C GLY A 27 0.04 3.19 -8.69
N GLY A 28 0.91 3.54 -7.74
CA GLY A 28 1.72 4.78 -7.77
C GLY A 28 0.99 6.03 -7.29
N VAL A 29 -0.18 5.91 -6.68
CA VAL A 29 -0.91 7.06 -6.15
C VAL A 29 -0.39 7.53 -4.80
N THR A 30 -0.61 8.81 -4.52
CA THR A 30 -0.25 9.50 -3.29
C THR A 30 -1.47 9.78 -2.42
N ALA A 31 -1.25 9.99 -1.13
CA ALA A 31 -2.25 10.56 -0.25
C ALA A 31 -2.54 12.01 -0.68
N LEU A 32 -1.48 12.80 -0.85
CA LEU A 32 -1.55 14.20 -1.25
C LEU A 32 -1.99 14.36 -2.69
N ASP A 33 -2.62 15.50 -2.97
CA ASP A 33 -3.13 15.79 -4.31
C ASP A 33 -2.00 16.12 -5.28
N ILE A 34 -2.22 15.82 -6.56
CA ILE A 34 -1.22 16.00 -7.61
C ILE A 34 -0.67 17.43 -7.68
N SER A 35 -1.50 18.43 -7.37
CA SER A 35 -1.12 19.84 -7.41
C SER A 35 0.01 20.14 -6.42
N PHE A 36 -0.01 19.48 -5.27
CA PHE A 36 1.07 19.57 -4.29
C PHE A 36 2.38 19.00 -4.87
N LEU A 37 2.33 17.83 -5.51
CA LEU A 37 3.51 17.22 -6.12
C LEU A 37 4.06 18.03 -7.30
N VAL A 38 3.20 18.67 -8.09
CA VAL A 38 3.59 19.61 -9.15
C VAL A 38 4.34 20.80 -8.56
N GLU A 39 3.81 21.41 -7.51
CA GLU A 39 4.44 22.55 -6.82
C GLU A 39 5.85 22.18 -6.28
N LYS A 40 6.01 20.92 -5.84
CA LYS A 40 7.28 20.38 -5.34
C LYS A 40 8.22 19.88 -6.44
N GLY A 41 7.84 20.02 -7.71
CA GLY A 41 8.66 19.61 -8.86
C GLY A 41 8.83 18.09 -9.00
N LEU A 42 7.85 17.31 -8.55
CA LEU A 42 7.87 15.84 -8.57
C LEU A 42 7.05 15.24 -9.73
N TYR A 43 6.06 15.98 -10.24
CA TYR A 43 5.05 15.45 -11.16
C TYR A 43 5.60 15.02 -12.52
N ASP A 44 6.35 15.88 -13.20
CA ASP A 44 6.85 15.63 -14.56
C ASP A 44 7.91 14.53 -14.64
N VAL A 45 8.41 14.05 -13.49
CA VAL A 45 9.54 13.11 -13.43
C VAL A 45 9.07 11.69 -13.10
N LEU A 46 8.09 11.50 -12.20
CA LEU A 46 7.81 10.19 -11.62
C LEU A 46 6.34 9.82 -11.39
N VAL A 47 5.41 10.79 -11.41
CA VAL A 47 4.02 10.53 -10.98
C VAL A 47 3.13 10.21 -12.19
N PRO A 48 2.66 8.96 -12.34
CA PRO A 48 2.00 8.54 -13.59
C PRO A 48 0.51 8.88 -13.64
N THR A 49 -0.10 9.40 -12.55
CA THR A 49 -1.56 9.56 -12.46
C THR A 49 -2.03 10.72 -11.58
N ASN A 50 -3.26 11.19 -11.81
CA ASN A 50 -3.99 12.15 -10.96
C ASN A 50 -5.06 11.44 -10.09
N TYR A 51 -4.70 10.34 -9.43
CA TYR A 51 -5.66 9.50 -8.71
C TYR A 51 -5.37 9.45 -7.21
N SER A 52 -5.06 10.61 -6.61
CA SER A 52 -4.77 10.75 -5.18
C SER A 52 -5.87 10.13 -4.30
N LEU A 53 -5.59 9.96 -3.00
CA LEU A 53 -6.59 9.48 -2.04
C LEU A 53 -7.90 10.27 -2.11
N GLY A 54 -7.83 11.59 -2.34
CA GLY A 54 -9.01 12.43 -2.53
C GLY A 54 -9.84 12.01 -3.75
N VAL A 55 -9.18 11.75 -4.89
CA VAL A 55 -9.84 11.31 -6.13
C VAL A 55 -10.43 9.90 -6.00
N GLN A 56 -9.72 8.98 -5.33
CA GLN A 56 -10.27 7.65 -5.02
C GLN A 56 -11.47 7.74 -4.08
N PHE A 57 -11.47 8.70 -3.16
CA PHE A 57 -12.62 8.99 -2.30
C PHE A 57 -13.80 9.54 -3.10
N ASP A 58 -13.57 10.47 -4.02
CA ASP A 58 -14.63 10.96 -4.92
C ASP A 58 -15.21 9.81 -5.77
N TRP A 59 -14.38 8.86 -6.19
CA TRP A 59 -14.85 7.66 -6.85
C TRP A 59 -15.70 6.78 -5.92
N PHE A 60 -15.29 6.59 -4.68
CA PHE A 60 -16.14 5.89 -3.71
C PHE A 60 -17.49 6.60 -3.53
N MET A 61 -17.51 7.93 -3.45
CA MET A 61 -18.73 8.74 -3.36
C MET A 61 -19.65 8.54 -4.59
N ASP A 62 -19.07 8.51 -5.79
CA ASP A 62 -19.78 8.27 -7.06
C ASP A 62 -20.40 6.86 -7.17
N LEU A 63 -19.92 5.91 -6.36
CA LEU A 63 -20.44 4.54 -6.28
C LEU A 63 -21.55 4.38 -5.22
N LEU A 64 -21.66 5.29 -4.25
CA LEU A 64 -22.65 5.20 -3.16
C LEU A 64 -24.07 4.90 -3.64
N PRO A 65 -24.62 5.57 -4.68
CA PRO A 65 -25.98 5.31 -5.14
C PRO A 65 -26.21 3.88 -5.65
N SER A 66 -25.15 3.18 -6.07
CA SER A 66 -25.20 1.78 -6.49
C SER A 66 -25.07 0.80 -5.32
N ILE A 67 -24.60 1.25 -4.16
CA ILE A 67 -24.42 0.44 -2.95
C ILE A 67 -25.65 0.54 -2.04
N CYS A 68 -26.17 1.76 -1.88
CA CYS A 68 -27.23 2.07 -0.93
C CYS A 68 -28.11 3.22 -1.45
N ASN A 69 -29.43 3.06 -1.34
CA ASN A 69 -30.41 4.02 -1.85
C ASN A 69 -30.89 5.05 -0.80
N SER A 70 -30.32 5.02 0.41
CA SER A 70 -30.66 5.96 1.50
C SER A 70 -29.51 6.05 2.50
N SER A 71 -29.46 7.14 3.27
CA SER A 71 -28.46 7.31 4.34
C SER A 71 -28.50 6.18 5.37
N SER A 72 -29.69 5.69 5.75
CA SER A 72 -29.84 4.55 6.66
C SER A 72 -29.34 3.25 6.05
N GLY A 73 -29.60 3.02 4.76
CA GLY A 73 -29.07 1.88 4.02
C GLY A 73 -27.54 1.91 3.94
N CYS A 74 -26.95 3.08 3.69
CA CYS A 74 -25.49 3.24 3.66
C CYS A 74 -24.86 2.94 5.02
N LYS A 75 -25.44 3.44 6.11
CA LYS A 75 -24.96 3.14 7.48
C LYS A 75 -25.03 1.65 7.80
N GLN A 76 -26.08 0.95 7.34
CA GLN A 76 -26.20 -0.50 7.54
C GLN A 76 -25.11 -1.27 6.79
N VAL A 77 -24.91 -0.96 5.50
CA VAL A 77 -23.88 -1.61 4.68
C VAL A 77 -22.49 -1.30 5.23
N PHE A 78 -22.14 -0.01 5.38
CA PHE A 78 -20.79 0.38 5.83
C PHE A 78 -20.50 0.00 7.27
N GLY A 79 -21.53 -0.06 8.13
CA GLY A 79 -21.38 -0.54 9.49
C GLY A 79 -21.04 -2.03 9.60
N SER A 80 -21.22 -2.79 8.52
CA SER A 80 -20.91 -4.22 8.43
C SER A 80 -19.82 -4.55 7.40
N SER A 81 -19.27 -3.53 6.74
CA SER A 81 -18.12 -3.63 5.84
C SER A 81 -16.80 -3.34 6.56
N LEU A 82 -15.71 -3.84 5.96
CA LEU A 82 -14.35 -3.56 6.37
C LEU A 82 -13.71 -2.57 5.39
N PHE A 83 -13.20 -1.45 5.89
CA PHE A 83 -12.49 -0.47 5.08
C PHE A 83 -10.98 -0.63 5.25
N LEU A 84 -10.27 -0.91 4.17
CA LEU A 84 -8.82 -0.89 4.13
C LEU A 84 -8.35 0.46 3.54
N VAL A 85 -7.83 1.32 4.40
CA VAL A 85 -7.37 2.68 4.06
C VAL A 85 -5.85 2.69 4.06
N GLY A 86 -5.26 2.14 3.00
CA GLY A 86 -3.81 2.17 2.80
C GLY A 86 -3.23 0.91 2.17
N GLU A 87 -1.91 0.78 2.03
CA GLU A 87 -0.74 1.56 2.55
C GLU A 87 -0.49 3.02 2.02
N ILE A 88 -1.40 3.97 2.23
CA ILE A 88 -1.47 5.19 1.41
C ILE A 88 -0.59 6.25 2.05
N GLY A 89 0.20 6.97 1.27
CA GLY A 89 1.23 7.86 1.80
C GLY A 89 2.65 7.41 1.51
N GLY A 90 2.89 6.10 1.27
CA GLY A 90 4.22 5.61 0.94
C GLY A 90 4.81 6.29 -0.29
N ASN A 91 4.04 6.43 -1.37
CA ASN A 91 4.50 7.09 -2.59
C ASN A 91 4.79 8.58 -2.43
N ASP A 92 4.15 9.27 -1.48
CA ASP A 92 4.43 10.68 -1.17
C ASP A 92 5.90 10.87 -0.73
N PHE A 93 6.52 9.84 -0.14
CA PHE A 93 7.93 9.82 0.23
C PHE A 93 8.79 9.11 -0.81
N ASN A 94 8.31 7.99 -1.38
CA ASN A 94 9.08 7.21 -2.35
C ASN A 94 9.51 8.06 -3.55
N TYR A 95 8.65 8.97 -4.03
CA TYR A 95 9.01 9.86 -5.14
C TYR A 95 10.13 10.85 -4.80
N LEU A 96 10.21 11.32 -3.56
CA LEU A 96 11.35 12.12 -3.10
C LEU A 96 12.62 11.26 -3.09
N PHE A 97 12.52 10.07 -2.51
CA PHE A 97 13.66 9.16 -2.37
C PHE A 97 14.19 8.69 -3.72
N TYR A 98 13.34 8.36 -4.70
CA TYR A 98 13.78 7.98 -6.05
C TYR A 98 14.57 9.09 -6.75
N LEU A 99 14.36 10.36 -6.37
CA LEU A 99 15.14 11.50 -6.87
C LEU A 99 16.40 11.79 -6.06
N GLY A 100 16.68 11.02 -4.99
CA GLY A 100 17.78 11.28 -4.07
C GLY A 100 17.56 12.54 -3.21
N ARG A 101 16.30 12.94 -2.99
CA ARG A 101 15.98 14.08 -2.12
C ARG A 101 16.24 13.71 -0.65
N PRO A 102 16.66 14.67 0.20
CA PRO A 102 16.99 14.39 1.60
C PRO A 102 15.81 13.85 2.42
N ILE A 103 16.10 13.03 3.43
CA ILE A 103 15.09 12.48 4.36
C ILE A 103 14.39 13.60 5.14
N GLU A 104 15.10 14.68 5.43
CA GLU A 104 14.57 15.86 6.11
C GLU A 104 13.44 16.51 5.29
N GLU A 105 13.55 16.51 3.96
CA GLU A 105 12.49 17.02 3.08
C GLU A 105 11.26 16.12 3.14
N ALA A 106 11.44 14.79 3.02
CA ALA A 106 10.35 13.82 3.15
C ALA A 106 9.66 13.89 4.53
N THR A 107 10.41 14.18 5.58
CA THR A 107 9.89 14.37 6.94
C THR A 107 8.89 15.52 7.01
N THR A 108 9.04 16.56 6.19
CA THR A 108 8.07 17.67 6.14
C THR A 108 6.72 17.26 5.56
N TYR A 109 6.64 16.16 4.80
CA TYR A 109 5.40 15.69 4.18
C TYR A 109 4.59 14.81 5.14
N VAL A 110 5.24 14.19 6.13
CA VAL A 110 4.61 13.29 7.12
C VAL A 110 3.32 13.86 7.74
N PRO A 111 3.31 15.07 8.33
CA PRO A 111 2.07 15.62 8.90
C PRO A 111 0.98 15.86 7.84
N LEU A 112 1.35 16.24 6.61
CA LEU A 112 0.39 16.48 5.53
C LEU A 112 -0.29 15.18 5.09
N VAL A 113 0.51 14.13 4.90
CA VAL A 113 0.06 12.78 4.54
C VAL A 113 -0.87 12.23 5.63
N ILE A 114 -0.46 12.29 6.90
CA ILE A 114 -1.26 11.80 8.04
C ILE A 114 -2.58 12.56 8.16
N ASN A 115 -2.56 13.89 7.98
CA ASN A 115 -3.79 14.69 7.99
C ASN A 115 -4.76 14.29 6.88
N LYS A 116 -4.26 13.95 5.68
CA LYS A 116 -5.09 13.51 4.56
C LYS A 116 -5.68 12.10 4.80
N ILE A 117 -4.91 11.20 5.41
CA ILE A 117 -5.41 9.87 5.83
C ILE A 117 -6.48 10.03 6.91
N SER A 118 -6.22 10.86 7.93
CA SER A 118 -7.16 11.19 9.00
C SER A 118 -8.45 11.79 8.45
N TRP A 119 -8.36 12.70 7.47
CA TRP A 119 -9.51 13.23 6.76
C TRP A 119 -10.36 12.12 6.12
N ALA A 120 -9.74 11.18 5.40
CA ALA A 120 -10.44 10.08 4.74
C ALA A 120 -11.13 9.16 5.78
N ILE A 121 -10.44 8.83 6.88
CA ILE A 121 -10.99 8.03 7.98
C ILE A 121 -12.24 8.70 8.57
N ASN A 122 -12.15 9.99 8.91
CA ASN A 122 -13.31 10.72 9.46
C ASN A 122 -14.48 10.73 8.48
N LYS A 123 -14.22 10.94 7.18
CA LYS A 123 -15.27 10.91 6.15
C LYS A 123 -15.94 9.55 6.01
N LEU A 124 -15.17 8.46 6.10
CA LEU A 124 -15.72 7.11 6.09
C LEU A 124 -16.58 6.84 7.33
N ILE A 125 -16.14 7.31 8.51
CA ILE A 125 -16.89 7.20 9.76
C ILE A 125 -18.21 7.99 9.66
N ASP A 126 -18.19 9.22 9.13
CA ASP A 126 -19.39 10.05 8.92
C ASP A 126 -20.43 9.34 8.04
N LEU A 127 -19.96 8.54 7.07
CA LEU A 127 -20.81 7.74 6.18
C LEU A 127 -21.34 6.46 6.84
N GLY A 128 -20.78 6.06 7.99
CA GLY A 128 -21.22 4.91 8.78
C GLY A 128 -20.23 3.74 8.84
N ALA A 129 -18.98 3.92 8.40
CA ALA A 129 -17.95 2.89 8.57
C ALA A 129 -17.70 2.61 10.05
N GLN A 130 -17.71 1.33 10.43
CA GLN A 130 -17.50 0.89 11.81
C GLN A 130 -16.16 0.16 12.02
N THR A 131 -15.57 -0.38 10.95
CA THR A 131 -14.28 -1.09 11.04
C THR A 131 -13.35 -0.62 9.94
N LEU A 132 -12.21 -0.03 10.34
CA LEU A 132 -11.20 0.49 9.45
C LEU A 132 -9.84 -0.12 9.79
N VAL A 133 -9.13 -0.64 8.78
CA VAL A 133 -7.74 -1.07 8.89
C VAL A 133 -6.88 -0.06 8.16
N VAL A 134 -5.88 0.44 8.87
CA VAL A 134 -4.94 1.45 8.38
C VAL A 134 -3.53 0.89 8.53
N PRO A 135 -2.95 0.35 7.45
CA PRO A 135 -1.58 -0.12 7.48
C PRO A 135 -0.59 1.04 7.58
N GLY A 136 0.49 0.82 8.35
CA GLY A 136 1.69 1.63 8.25
C GLY A 136 2.49 1.32 6.98
N ASN A 137 3.60 2.03 6.80
CA ASN A 137 4.55 1.78 5.72
C ASN A 137 5.45 0.58 6.06
N PHE A 138 6.00 -0.06 5.02
CA PHE A 138 6.93 -1.18 5.12
C PHE A 138 8.31 -0.77 5.68
N ALA A 139 9.17 -1.74 5.92
CA ALA A 139 10.58 -1.52 6.24
C ALA A 139 11.33 -0.94 5.02
N LEU A 140 11.23 0.38 4.83
CA LEU A 140 11.74 1.08 3.65
C LEU A 140 13.23 0.86 3.42
N GLY A 141 14.05 0.78 4.48
CA GLY A 141 15.49 0.54 4.35
C GLY A 141 15.85 -0.81 3.75
N CYS A 142 14.91 -1.75 3.74
CA CYS A 142 15.06 -3.07 3.12
C CYS A 142 14.62 -3.08 1.64
N SER A 143 14.11 -1.95 1.12
CA SER A 143 13.67 -1.83 -0.27
C SER A 143 14.86 -2.01 -1.21
N PHE A 144 14.73 -2.96 -2.14
CA PHE A 144 15.73 -3.24 -3.18
C PHE A 144 16.10 -1.98 -3.94
N VAL A 145 15.13 -1.13 -4.30
CA VAL A 145 15.41 0.10 -5.05
C VAL A 145 16.32 1.03 -4.24
N TYR A 146 16.07 1.23 -2.95
CA TYR A 146 16.90 2.12 -2.13
C TYR A 146 18.29 1.56 -1.88
N LEU A 147 18.39 0.24 -1.65
CA LEU A 147 19.68 -0.43 -1.50
C LEU A 147 20.53 -0.33 -2.78
N ARG A 148 19.90 -0.30 -3.96
CA ARG A 148 20.58 -0.15 -5.26
C ARG A 148 20.88 1.31 -5.62
N SER A 149 19.97 2.24 -5.36
CA SER A 149 20.09 3.63 -5.79
C SER A 149 20.82 4.52 -4.77
N HIS A 150 20.82 4.13 -3.49
CA HIS A 150 21.48 4.84 -2.40
C HIS A 150 22.41 3.92 -1.60
N PRO A 151 23.35 3.20 -2.25
CA PRO A 151 24.29 2.37 -1.51
C PRO A 151 25.20 3.26 -0.66
N SER A 152 25.45 2.83 0.58
CA SER A 152 26.48 3.41 1.43
C SER A 152 27.77 2.59 1.34
N THR A 153 28.91 3.27 1.42
CA THR A 153 30.21 2.61 1.60
C THR A 153 30.53 2.33 3.06
N ASP A 154 29.76 2.89 3.99
CA ASP A 154 29.90 2.62 5.42
C ASP A 154 29.02 1.42 5.81
N VAL A 155 29.67 0.37 6.31
CA VAL A 155 28.98 -0.83 6.79
C VAL A 155 28.09 -0.53 7.99
N GLU A 156 28.44 0.50 8.76
CA GLU A 156 27.67 0.95 9.91
C GLU A 156 26.37 1.67 9.51
N ASP A 157 26.10 1.92 8.24
CA ASP A 157 24.80 2.46 7.80
C ASP A 157 23.72 1.38 7.65
N TYR A 158 24.13 0.12 7.66
CA TYR A 158 23.23 -1.04 7.50
C TYR A 158 22.93 -1.70 8.85
N ASP A 159 21.75 -2.28 8.98
CA ASP A 159 21.41 -3.15 10.11
C ASP A 159 21.82 -4.61 9.85
N GLU A 160 21.59 -5.49 10.83
CA GLU A 160 21.93 -6.91 10.75
C GLU A 160 21.22 -7.66 9.60
N ALA A 161 20.09 -7.13 9.11
CA ALA A 161 19.35 -7.69 7.98
C ALA A 161 19.84 -7.13 6.64
N GLY A 162 20.83 -6.24 6.64
CA GLY A 162 21.35 -5.57 5.45
C GLY A 162 20.48 -4.41 4.96
N CYS A 163 19.61 -3.87 5.81
CA CYS A 163 18.73 -2.75 5.48
C CYS A 163 19.36 -1.42 5.88
N LEU A 164 19.13 -0.35 5.10
CA LEU A 164 19.62 1.00 5.42
C LEU A 164 18.90 1.57 6.65
N LYS A 165 19.65 1.87 7.71
CA LYS A 165 19.09 2.37 8.98
C LYS A 165 18.37 3.71 8.84
N SER A 166 18.88 4.61 8.00
CA SER A 166 18.29 5.94 7.78
C SER A 166 16.84 5.87 7.26
N TYR A 167 16.59 5.04 6.25
CA TYR A 167 15.25 4.83 5.69
C TYR A 167 14.33 4.05 6.63
N ASN A 168 14.85 3.06 7.36
CA ASN A 168 14.06 2.35 8.39
C ASN A 168 13.69 3.27 9.57
N ASN A 169 14.59 4.15 10.00
CA ASN A 169 14.30 5.17 11.02
C ASN A 169 13.22 6.16 10.56
N PHE A 170 13.25 6.55 9.27
CA PHE A 170 12.18 7.37 8.70
C PHE A 170 10.83 6.63 8.67
N ALA A 171 10.82 5.36 8.25
CA ALA A 171 9.61 4.54 8.23
C ALA A 171 9.03 4.36 9.65
N ASP A 172 9.88 4.08 10.63
CA ASP A 172 9.49 3.99 12.05
C ASP A 172 8.91 5.32 12.56
N TYR A 173 9.57 6.44 12.27
CA TYR A 173 9.05 7.77 12.61
C TYR A 173 7.65 8.01 12.03
N TYR A 174 7.47 7.81 10.72
CA TYR A 174 6.18 7.96 10.06
C TYR A 174 5.10 7.06 10.70
N ASN A 175 5.44 5.78 10.92
CA ASN A 175 4.53 4.80 11.50
C ASN A 175 4.11 5.15 12.92
N ASN A 176 5.03 5.67 13.73
CA ASN A 176 4.74 6.15 15.08
C ASN A 176 3.82 7.39 15.06
N GLN A 177 4.02 8.32 14.13
CA GLN A 177 3.13 9.47 13.95
C GLN A 177 1.73 9.04 13.50
N LEU A 178 1.64 8.09 12.56
CA LEU A 178 0.37 7.53 12.11
C LEU A 178 -0.36 6.83 13.27
N LEU A 179 0.33 5.99 14.03
CA LEU A 179 -0.25 5.30 15.18
C LEU A 179 -0.75 6.28 16.25
N ALA A 180 -0.02 7.37 16.51
CA ALA A 180 -0.46 8.42 17.41
C ALA A 180 -1.75 9.10 16.94
N GLU A 181 -1.86 9.40 15.64
CA GLU A 181 -3.09 9.97 15.06
C GLU A 181 -4.26 8.97 15.12
N LEU A 182 -4.03 7.68 14.82
CA LEU A 182 -5.06 6.65 14.95
C LEU A 182 -5.53 6.52 16.41
N ASN A 183 -4.64 6.64 17.38
CA ASN A 183 -5.01 6.67 18.80
C ASN A 183 -5.89 7.88 19.13
N ARG A 184 -5.59 9.06 18.60
CA ARG A 184 -6.43 10.25 18.74
C ARG A 184 -7.82 10.03 18.11
N LEU A 185 -7.88 9.44 16.92
CA LEU A 185 -9.15 9.14 16.23
C LEU A 185 -9.99 8.11 17.00
N ARG A 186 -9.38 7.08 17.60
CA ARG A 186 -10.07 6.12 18.48
C ARG A 186 -10.75 6.81 19.67
N GLN A 187 -10.10 7.82 20.26
CA GLN A 187 -10.67 8.59 21.36
C GLN A 187 -11.85 9.46 20.89
N LEU A 188 -11.77 10.04 19.69
CA LEU A 188 -12.85 10.82 19.10
C LEU A 188 -14.05 9.97 18.67
N HIS A 189 -13.80 8.72 18.28
CA HIS A 189 -14.80 7.80 17.74
C HIS A 189 -14.84 6.48 18.53
N PRO A 190 -15.26 6.50 19.81
CA PRO A 190 -15.18 5.32 20.69
C PRO A 190 -16.05 4.14 20.26
N GLY A 191 -17.01 4.35 19.36
CA GLY A 191 -17.83 3.30 18.77
C GLY A 191 -17.22 2.62 17.55
N VAL A 192 -16.13 3.15 17.00
CA VAL A 192 -15.52 2.70 15.74
C VAL A 192 -14.25 1.90 16.02
N ASN A 193 -14.12 0.74 15.37
CA ASN A 193 -12.93 -0.08 15.43
C ASN A 193 -11.89 0.38 14.38
N ILE A 194 -11.00 1.28 14.79
CA ILE A 194 -9.86 1.72 13.98
C ILE A 194 -8.65 0.85 14.33
N ILE A 195 -8.11 0.11 13.36
CA ILE A 195 -7.08 -0.91 13.56
C ILE A 195 -5.81 -0.46 12.82
N TYR A 196 -4.69 -0.46 13.51
CA TYR A 196 -3.39 -0.27 12.89
C TYR A 196 -2.85 -1.63 12.41
N ALA A 197 -2.42 -1.72 11.15
CA ALA A 197 -1.72 -2.90 10.65
C ALA A 197 -0.21 -2.62 10.55
N ASP A 198 0.57 -3.36 11.34
CA ASP A 198 2.02 -3.17 11.46
C ASP A 198 2.77 -3.85 10.31
N TYR A 199 2.70 -3.22 9.13
CA TYR A 199 3.39 -3.70 7.93
C TYR A 199 4.90 -3.58 8.04
N TYR A 200 5.41 -2.64 8.83
CA TYR A 200 6.84 -2.48 9.08
C TYR A 200 7.42 -3.74 9.71
N HIS A 201 6.91 -4.15 10.89
CA HIS A 201 7.44 -5.33 11.56
C HIS A 201 7.13 -6.60 10.78
N ALA A 202 5.94 -6.71 10.16
CA ALA A 202 5.60 -7.87 9.32
C ALA A 202 6.56 -8.05 8.13
N SER A 203 6.93 -6.94 7.45
CA SER A 203 7.88 -6.98 6.34
C SER A 203 9.32 -7.19 6.80
N LEU A 204 9.73 -6.57 7.90
CA LEU A 204 11.09 -6.69 8.44
C LEU A 204 11.47 -8.14 8.78
N GLN A 205 10.50 -8.96 9.22
CA GLN A 205 10.74 -10.38 9.50
C GLN A 205 11.15 -11.18 8.26
N LEU A 206 10.67 -10.80 7.06
CA LEU A 206 11.07 -11.46 5.82
C LEU A 206 12.59 -11.30 5.57
N TYR A 207 13.16 -10.16 5.97
CA TYR A 207 14.57 -9.85 5.77
C TYR A 207 15.45 -10.37 6.91
N ARG A 208 14.93 -10.41 8.15
CA ARG A 208 15.65 -10.96 9.30
C ARG A 208 15.73 -12.48 9.30
N SER A 209 14.75 -13.17 8.71
CA SER A 209 14.69 -14.64 8.70
C SER A 209 14.22 -15.21 7.36
N PRO A 210 14.83 -14.84 6.22
CA PRO A 210 14.34 -15.15 4.88
C PRO A 210 14.14 -16.65 4.63
N THR A 211 15.03 -17.48 5.13
CA THR A 211 14.98 -18.94 4.95
C THR A 211 13.80 -19.60 5.64
N GLN A 212 13.28 -19.02 6.73
CA GLN A 212 12.07 -19.51 7.39
C GLN A 212 10.82 -19.37 6.51
N PHE A 213 10.86 -18.45 5.54
CA PHE A 213 9.79 -18.19 4.57
C PHE A 213 10.08 -18.77 3.19
N GLY A 214 11.16 -19.55 3.04
CA GLY A 214 11.55 -20.16 1.77
C GLY A 214 12.35 -19.23 0.83
N PHE A 215 12.69 -18.02 1.27
CA PHE A 215 13.52 -17.11 0.48
C PHE A 215 14.99 -17.50 0.58
N THR A 216 15.62 -17.68 -0.58
CA THR A 216 17.03 -18.10 -0.70
C THR A 216 17.89 -17.10 -1.48
N LYS A 217 17.26 -16.08 -2.07
CA LYS A 217 17.93 -15.04 -2.84
C LYS A 217 18.25 -13.82 -1.98
N SER A 218 19.25 -13.05 -2.40
CA SER A 218 19.70 -11.88 -1.66
C SER A 218 18.62 -10.79 -1.63
N ILE A 219 18.65 -9.94 -0.59
CA ILE A 219 17.87 -8.69 -0.54
C ILE A 219 18.20 -7.75 -1.72
N LEU A 220 19.38 -7.91 -2.32
CA LEU A 220 19.85 -7.18 -3.49
C LEU A 220 19.48 -7.83 -4.83
N ASP A 221 18.67 -8.89 -4.82
CA ASP A 221 18.15 -9.58 -5.99
C ASP A 221 16.63 -9.41 -6.10
N SER A 222 16.13 -9.32 -7.33
CA SER A 222 14.70 -9.32 -7.64
C SER A 222 14.39 -10.35 -8.72
N CYS A 223 13.18 -10.91 -8.69
CA CYS A 223 12.81 -11.93 -9.66
C CYS A 223 12.76 -11.37 -11.08
N CYS A 224 12.27 -10.14 -11.25
CA CYS A 224 12.18 -9.45 -12.50
C CYS A 224 12.77 -8.04 -12.30
N PRO A 225 14.10 -7.87 -12.36
CA PRO A 225 14.69 -6.57 -12.06
C PRO A 225 14.24 -5.51 -13.06
N LEU A 226 13.82 -4.34 -12.57
CA LEU A 226 13.74 -3.13 -13.40
C LEU A 226 15.08 -2.94 -14.12
N ALA A 227 15.03 -2.81 -15.45
CA ALA A 227 16.24 -2.49 -16.20
C ALA A 227 16.68 -1.08 -15.76
N ASN A 228 17.90 -0.93 -15.23
CA ASN A 228 18.39 0.29 -14.58
C ASN A 228 17.60 0.67 -13.31
N ALA A 229 17.92 0.05 -12.17
CA ALA A 229 17.38 0.40 -10.85
C ALA A 229 17.66 1.87 -10.41
N ASN A 230 18.44 2.63 -11.19
CA ASN A 230 18.64 4.05 -11.01
C ASN A 230 17.54 4.81 -11.76
N TYR A 231 16.49 5.23 -11.03
CA TYR A 231 15.41 6.09 -11.53
C TYR A 231 15.89 7.41 -12.15
N HIS A 232 17.14 7.81 -11.93
CA HIS A 232 17.77 8.99 -12.54
C HIS A 232 18.00 8.88 -14.06
N ASN A 233 18.00 7.68 -14.67
CA ASN A 233 18.28 7.50 -16.10
C ASN A 233 17.20 6.65 -16.81
N PRO A 234 16.16 7.28 -17.38
CA PRO A 234 15.21 6.58 -18.24
C PRO A 234 15.83 6.15 -19.58
N PRO A 235 15.27 5.10 -20.24
CA PRO A 235 14.08 4.38 -19.84
C PRO A 235 14.43 3.15 -18.97
N ALA A 236 13.91 3.13 -17.74
CA ALA A 236 13.84 1.89 -17.00
C ALA A 236 12.75 1.03 -17.65
N LYS A 237 13.10 -0.18 -18.12
CA LYS A 237 12.11 -1.11 -18.62
C LYS A 237 11.39 -1.76 -17.44
N HIS A 238 10.07 -1.91 -17.55
CA HIS A 238 9.24 -2.56 -16.54
C HIS A 238 9.06 -4.06 -16.80
N CYS A 239 8.76 -4.80 -15.73
CA CYS A 239 8.38 -6.20 -15.85
C CYS A 239 7.18 -6.41 -16.77
N GLY A 240 7.30 -7.39 -17.66
CA GLY A 240 6.32 -7.62 -18.72
C GLY A 240 6.59 -6.86 -20.01
N GLU A 241 7.59 -5.97 -20.04
CA GLU A 241 8.04 -5.35 -21.30
C GLU A 241 8.93 -6.30 -22.12
N PRO A 242 8.89 -6.18 -23.47
CA PRO A 242 9.76 -6.96 -24.34
C PRO A 242 11.26 -6.81 -24.00
N GLY A 243 11.90 -7.95 -23.77
CA GLY A 243 13.33 -8.06 -23.48
C GLY A 243 13.71 -8.03 -22.00
N LEU A 244 12.73 -7.98 -21.08
CA LEU A 244 12.93 -8.29 -19.67
C LEU A 244 12.50 -9.72 -19.37
N ILE A 245 13.38 -10.50 -18.76
CA ILE A 245 13.15 -11.90 -18.41
C ILE A 245 12.99 -11.98 -16.90
N SER A 246 11.87 -12.52 -16.44
CA SER A 246 11.65 -12.84 -15.03
C SER A 246 12.36 -14.15 -14.66
N CYS A 247 12.63 -14.31 -13.38
CA CYS A 247 13.18 -15.53 -12.81
C CYS A 247 12.22 -16.73 -13.02
N ASN A 248 12.76 -17.95 -12.93
CA ASN A 248 11.98 -19.18 -13.10
C ASN A 248 11.10 -19.50 -11.87
N ASP A 249 11.54 -19.12 -10.68
CA ASP A 249 10.86 -19.43 -9.42
C ASP A 249 10.79 -18.19 -8.52
N PRO A 250 9.67 -17.43 -8.56
CA PRO A 250 9.50 -16.22 -7.74
C PRO A 250 9.37 -16.52 -6.24
N SER A 251 9.12 -17.77 -5.83
CA SER A 251 8.96 -18.11 -4.41
C SER A 251 10.28 -17.99 -3.62
N GLN A 252 11.41 -17.96 -4.31
CA GLN A 252 12.75 -17.82 -3.72
C GLN A 252 13.17 -16.37 -3.44
N PHE A 253 12.41 -15.40 -3.96
CA PHE A 253 12.72 -13.97 -3.90
C PHE A 253 11.72 -13.22 -3.02
N ILE A 254 12.20 -12.22 -2.27
CA ILE A 254 11.31 -11.34 -1.50
C ILE A 254 10.64 -10.31 -2.42
N THR A 255 11.41 -9.69 -3.33
CA THR A 255 10.89 -8.68 -4.25
C THR A 255 10.68 -9.21 -5.66
N TRP A 256 9.56 -8.81 -6.28
CA TRP A 256 9.21 -9.12 -7.65
C TRP A 256 10.01 -8.24 -8.62
N ASP A 257 9.80 -6.93 -8.57
CA ASP A 257 10.36 -5.97 -9.53
C ASP A 257 11.39 -4.98 -8.94
N GLY A 258 11.66 -5.09 -7.65
CA GLY A 258 12.48 -4.15 -6.90
C GLY A 258 11.69 -3.09 -6.13
N VAL A 259 10.40 -2.89 -6.46
CA VAL A 259 9.47 -2.01 -5.74
C VAL A 259 8.44 -2.83 -4.99
N HIS A 260 7.87 -3.84 -5.64
CA HIS A 260 6.81 -4.69 -5.09
C HIS A 260 7.36 -6.02 -4.61
N LEU A 261 6.67 -6.62 -3.64
CA LEU A 261 6.97 -7.95 -3.12
C LEU A 261 6.48 -9.05 -4.07
N THR A 262 7.09 -10.23 -3.99
CA THR A 262 6.54 -11.44 -4.64
C THR A 262 5.27 -11.89 -3.93
N GLU A 263 4.47 -12.73 -4.60
CA GLU A 263 3.31 -13.36 -3.98
C GLU A 263 3.69 -14.15 -2.72
N ALA A 264 4.81 -14.88 -2.75
CA ALA A 264 5.33 -15.63 -1.61
C ALA A 264 5.66 -14.70 -0.43
N ALA A 265 6.26 -13.53 -0.68
CA ALA A 265 6.54 -12.53 0.35
C ALA A 265 5.26 -11.92 0.94
N TYR A 266 4.28 -11.56 0.11
CA TYR A 266 2.97 -11.14 0.63
C TYR A 266 2.31 -12.22 1.47
N ASN A 267 2.41 -13.50 1.08
CA ASN A 267 1.90 -14.62 1.86
C ASN A 267 2.65 -14.82 3.19
N GLY A 268 3.97 -14.65 3.20
CA GLY A 268 4.79 -14.70 4.43
C GLY A 268 4.40 -13.63 5.45
N GLN A 269 4.10 -12.40 5.00
CA GLN A 269 3.65 -11.31 5.88
C GLN A 269 2.32 -11.59 6.57
N LYS A 270 1.40 -12.32 5.90
CA LYS A 270 0.09 -12.66 6.46
C LYS A 270 0.20 -13.36 7.83
N LEU A 271 1.26 -14.13 8.05
CA LEU A 271 1.49 -14.84 9.32
C LEU A 271 1.66 -13.89 10.52
N PHE A 272 2.17 -12.67 10.30
CA PHE A 272 2.41 -11.69 11.37
C PHE A 272 1.23 -10.75 11.61
N VAL A 273 0.46 -10.47 10.56
CA VAL A 273 -0.81 -9.72 10.69
C VAL A 273 -1.87 -10.57 11.41
N GLN A 274 -1.77 -11.90 11.34
CA GLN A 274 -2.67 -12.85 12.02
C GLN A 274 -2.60 -12.83 13.56
N GLY A 275 -1.54 -12.28 14.17
CA GLY A 275 -1.48 -12.04 15.62
C GLY A 275 -2.54 -11.05 16.12
N ALA A 276 -3.12 -10.26 15.21
CA ALA A 276 -4.15 -9.27 15.48
C ALA A 276 -5.58 -9.73 15.11
N ARG A 277 -5.94 -11.02 15.18
CA ARG A 277 -7.32 -11.51 14.82
C ARG A 277 -7.87 -10.98 13.48
N ILE A 278 -7.00 -10.63 12.53
CA ILE A 278 -7.40 -10.14 11.22
C ILE A 278 -6.59 -10.95 10.21
N SER A 279 -7.28 -11.87 9.54
CA SER A 279 -6.73 -12.52 8.36
C SER A 279 -7.14 -11.67 7.15
N PHE A 280 -6.21 -11.41 6.24
CA PHE A 280 -6.49 -10.78 4.94
C PHE A 280 -5.84 -11.64 3.86
N SER A 281 -6.62 -12.04 2.86
CA SER A 281 -6.10 -12.45 1.56
C SER A 281 -6.19 -11.24 0.64
N ILE A 282 -5.09 -10.52 0.48
CA ILE A 282 -4.93 -9.56 -0.62
C ILE A 282 -4.18 -10.35 -1.71
N TRP A 283 -4.80 -10.43 -2.89
CA TRP A 283 -4.35 -11.08 -4.14
C TRP A 283 -4.80 -12.52 -4.43
N ASP A 284 -5.59 -12.63 -5.51
CA ASP A 284 -5.58 -13.72 -6.49
C ASP A 284 -5.41 -13.05 -7.88
N VAL A 285 -4.22 -13.17 -8.47
CA VAL A 285 -3.94 -12.75 -9.87
C VAL A 285 -3.86 -13.99 -10.77
N SER A 286 -4.40 -15.12 -10.33
CA SER A 286 -4.55 -16.29 -11.18
C SER A 286 -5.99 -16.37 -11.67
N GLY A 287 -6.16 -16.33 -13.00
CA GLY A 287 -7.43 -16.63 -13.64
C GLY A 287 -7.78 -18.12 -13.56
N ASP A 288 -7.60 -18.78 -12.42
CA ASP A 288 -7.95 -20.19 -12.28
C ASP A 288 -8.66 -20.53 -10.97
N LYS A 289 -9.86 -21.11 -11.13
CA LYS A 289 -10.82 -21.38 -10.07
C LYS A 289 -10.35 -22.55 -9.20
N LYS A 290 -10.11 -22.33 -7.90
CA LYS A 290 -10.46 -23.27 -6.80
C LYS A 290 -10.22 -22.66 -5.41
N ASN A 291 -11.23 -21.91 -4.97
CA ASN A 291 -11.71 -21.67 -3.61
C ASN A 291 -10.99 -22.42 -2.44
N PRO A 292 -10.33 -21.66 -1.55
CA PRO A 292 -10.39 -21.93 -0.11
C PRO A 292 -10.77 -20.63 0.64
N TRP A 293 -12.06 -20.27 0.64
CA TRP A 293 -12.54 -19.13 1.44
C TRP A 293 -12.42 -19.43 2.94
N ILE A 294 -11.51 -18.73 3.62
CA ILE A 294 -11.69 -18.44 5.05
C ILE A 294 -12.85 -17.44 5.12
N LYS A 295 -13.99 -17.85 5.69
CA LYS A 295 -15.13 -16.96 5.92
C LYS A 295 -14.75 -15.87 6.92
N PHE A 296 -14.72 -14.64 6.46
CA PHE A 296 -14.62 -13.46 7.32
C PHE A 296 -16.01 -13.06 7.84
N PRO A 297 -16.11 -12.41 9.02
CA PRO A 297 -17.40 -11.98 9.57
C PRO A 297 -18.00 -10.74 8.89
N TRP A 298 -17.32 -10.14 7.90
CA TRP A 298 -17.73 -8.89 7.26
C TRP A 298 -18.50 -9.15 5.96
N LEU A 299 -19.48 -8.28 5.65
CA LEU A 299 -20.27 -8.42 4.42
C LEU A 299 -19.46 -8.14 3.15
N SER A 300 -18.50 -7.21 3.19
CA SER A 300 -17.63 -6.84 2.06
C SER A 300 -16.35 -6.11 2.50
N MET A 301 -15.29 -6.14 1.68
CA MET A 301 -14.05 -5.38 1.88
C MET A 301 -13.98 -4.24 0.87
N ILE A 302 -13.84 -3.00 1.35
CA ILE A 302 -13.65 -1.82 0.52
C ILE A 302 -12.20 -1.37 0.69
N GLN A 303 -11.41 -1.51 -0.35
CA GLN A 303 -10.00 -1.12 -0.36
C GLN A 303 -9.82 0.15 -1.16
N MET A 304 -8.98 1.05 -0.67
CA MET A 304 -8.50 2.22 -1.39
C MET A 304 -6.96 2.14 -1.39
N GLN A 305 -6.35 1.42 -2.37
CA GLN A 305 -4.93 1.53 -2.82
C GLN A 305 -4.26 0.29 -3.49
N PHE A 306 -3.35 0.53 -4.47
CA PHE A 306 -2.02 -0.11 -4.61
C PHE A 306 -1.03 0.93 -5.18
#